data_AF-A0A852ZGX3-F1
#
_entry.id   AF-A0A852ZGX3-F1
#
_cell.length_a   1.000
_cell.length_b   1.000
_cell.length_c   1.000
_cell.angle_alpha   90.00
_cell.angle_beta   90.00
_cell.angle_gamma   90.00
#
_symmetry.space_group_name_H-M   'P 1'
#
loop_
_entity.id
_entity.type
_entity.pdbx_description
1 polymer ?
#
loop_
_entity_poly.entity_id
_entity_poly.type
_entity_poly.pdbx_seq_one_letter_code
_entity_poly.pdbx_strand_id
1 'polypeptide(L)'
;MTAGPHVDDDTLADAHAGLLSDAENARIDAHLAGCAECSAAADAHAELEHLLRESAAIPTQMPSAVADRMESALAAEARTRAAGQAGVTSLSTARDRADHAARADRRSGWLRPSRLLAVAAGVAVLAAGAGVAGNLLDKRNDVQVAGGSHSTAPRTPSPSTASPSPRPLRPRSYAFTAKAAGTDFSAAGFGSEVGAVVEAAAPKAPGKPIGPQSNNGIAPDPSPCVSRVLDDAGAGGTLLDTVGARFGGVPVIVALIRTSGGSSGQPKVRAYAVAGCPSEGAHVVHSAQVPVR
;
A
#
# COMPACT_ATOMS: atom_id res chain seq x y z
N MET A 1 -19.03 17.17 -16.72
CA MET A 1 -17.73 17.72 -17.14
C MET A 1 -17.04 16.62 -17.92
N THR A 2 -16.62 16.86 -19.17
CA THR A 2 -15.82 15.88 -19.91
C THR A 2 -14.43 15.88 -19.27
N ALA A 3 -13.97 14.72 -18.80
CA ALA A 3 -12.58 14.56 -18.39
C ALA A 3 -11.68 14.98 -19.57
N GLY A 4 -10.58 15.67 -19.27
CA GLY A 4 -9.56 15.96 -20.27
C GLY A 4 -8.87 14.67 -20.75
N PRO A 5 -7.92 14.78 -21.69
CA PRO A 5 -7.04 13.64 -21.96
C PRO A 5 -6.40 13.14 -20.66
N HIS A 6 -6.27 11.82 -20.54
CA HIS A 6 -5.64 11.17 -19.40
C HIS A 6 -4.19 11.63 -19.25
N VAL A 7 -3.69 11.66 -18.01
CA VAL A 7 -2.27 11.83 -17.71
C VAL A 7 -1.53 10.57 -18.19
N ASP A 8 -0.38 10.74 -18.84
CA ASP A 8 0.48 9.62 -19.22
C ASP A 8 1.17 8.97 -18.00
N ASP A 9 1.56 7.69 -18.18
CA ASP A 9 2.07 6.86 -17.08
C ASP A 9 3.43 7.35 -16.55
N ASP A 10 4.29 7.87 -17.45
CA ASP A 10 5.58 8.46 -17.09
C ASP A 10 5.38 9.71 -16.21
N THR A 11 4.45 10.62 -16.57
CA THR A 11 4.12 11.80 -15.76
C THR A 11 3.48 11.42 -14.42
N LEU A 12 2.68 10.35 -14.34
CA LEU A 12 2.17 9.83 -13.07
C LEU A 12 3.30 9.27 -12.18
N ALA A 13 4.26 8.57 -12.77
CA ALA A 13 5.43 8.07 -12.05
C ALA A 13 6.34 9.21 -11.56
N ASP A 14 6.58 10.24 -12.37
CA ASP A 14 7.35 11.44 -11.98
C ASP A 14 6.65 12.22 -10.85
N ALA A 15 5.31 12.29 -10.86
CA ALA A 15 4.53 12.88 -9.78
C ALA A 15 4.70 12.08 -8.48
N HIS A 16 4.59 10.75 -8.54
CA HIS A 16 4.76 9.87 -7.38
C HIS A 16 6.18 9.92 -6.80
N ALA A 17 7.20 10.02 -7.67
CA ALA A 17 8.60 10.18 -7.31
C ALA A 17 8.95 11.60 -6.81
N GLY A 18 8.01 12.55 -6.84
CA GLY A 18 8.21 13.93 -6.40
C GLY A 18 9.16 14.73 -7.29
N LEU A 19 9.25 14.40 -8.58
CA LEU A 19 10.16 15.02 -9.56
C LEU A 19 9.56 16.24 -10.28
N LEU A 20 8.23 16.36 -10.26
CA LEU A 20 7.51 17.49 -10.86
C LEU A 20 7.45 18.71 -9.94
N SER A 21 7.18 19.89 -10.52
CA SER A 21 6.98 21.10 -9.72
C SER A 21 5.65 21.08 -8.94
N ASP A 22 5.58 21.84 -7.84
CA ASP A 22 4.35 22.00 -7.03
C ASP A 22 3.11 22.36 -7.87
N ALA A 23 3.30 23.17 -8.92
CA ALA A 23 2.25 23.60 -9.83
C ALA A 23 1.83 22.53 -10.85
N GLU A 24 2.64 21.50 -11.08
CA GLU A 24 2.32 20.32 -11.90
C GLU A 24 1.63 19.26 -11.04
N ASN A 25 2.18 18.96 -9.86
CA ASN A 25 1.54 18.08 -8.88
C ASN A 25 0.12 18.53 -8.55
N ALA A 26 -0.09 19.82 -8.22
CA ALA A 26 -1.43 20.35 -7.95
C ALA A 26 -2.41 20.28 -9.14
N ARG A 27 -1.91 20.22 -10.38
CA ARG A 27 -2.75 20.00 -11.59
C ARG A 27 -3.09 18.52 -11.78
N ILE A 28 -2.15 17.62 -11.47
CA ILE A 28 -2.37 16.18 -11.50
C ILE A 28 -3.34 15.76 -10.39
N ASP A 29 -3.15 16.24 -9.16
CA ASP A 29 -4.07 16.00 -8.03
C ASP A 29 -5.52 16.39 -8.38
N ALA A 30 -5.70 17.55 -9.01
CA ALA A 30 -7.00 18.02 -9.47
C ALA A 30 -7.60 17.15 -10.61
N HIS A 31 -6.76 16.54 -11.44
CA HIS A 31 -7.20 15.57 -12.46
C HIS A 31 -7.56 14.22 -11.82
N LEU A 32 -6.73 13.69 -10.92
CA LEU A 32 -6.96 12.43 -10.20
C LEU A 32 -8.28 12.47 -9.41
N ALA A 33 -8.58 13.60 -8.77
CA ALA A 33 -9.86 13.81 -8.08
C ALA A 33 -11.10 13.76 -9.01
N GLY A 34 -10.91 13.89 -10.33
CA GLY A 34 -11.98 13.89 -11.34
C GLY A 34 -11.95 12.71 -12.32
N CYS A 35 -10.90 11.87 -12.33
CA CYS A 35 -10.72 10.79 -13.29
C CYS A 35 -10.35 9.46 -12.62
N ALA A 36 -11.35 8.58 -12.49
CA ALA A 36 -11.23 7.28 -11.81
C ALA A 36 -10.23 6.31 -12.46
N GLU A 37 -9.92 6.48 -13.76
CA GLU A 37 -8.94 5.67 -14.47
C GLU A 37 -7.51 6.08 -14.10
N CYS A 38 -7.22 7.38 -14.09
CA CYS A 38 -5.92 7.89 -13.65
C CYS A 38 -5.73 7.71 -12.14
N SER A 39 -6.78 7.77 -11.31
CA SER A 39 -6.65 7.44 -9.88
C SER A 39 -6.30 5.97 -9.67
N ALA A 40 -6.95 5.04 -10.40
CA ALA A 40 -6.61 3.62 -10.32
C ALA A 40 -5.18 3.32 -10.82
N ALA A 41 -4.68 4.07 -11.81
CA ALA A 41 -3.28 3.99 -12.23
C ALA A 41 -2.32 4.49 -11.14
N ALA A 42 -2.62 5.63 -10.52
CA ALA A 42 -1.82 6.16 -9.40
C ALA A 42 -1.80 5.21 -8.19
N ASP A 43 -2.94 4.60 -7.84
CA ASP A 43 -3.04 3.57 -6.79
C ASP A 43 -2.15 2.34 -7.11
N ALA A 44 -2.06 1.94 -8.38
CA ALA A 44 -1.21 0.83 -8.82
C ALA A 44 0.29 1.15 -8.72
N HIS A 45 0.70 2.40 -8.98
CA HIS A 45 2.08 2.86 -8.74
C HIS A 45 2.42 2.85 -7.24
N ALA A 46 1.49 3.29 -6.38
CA ALA A 46 1.65 3.23 -4.93
C ALA A 46 1.76 1.78 -4.39
N GLU A 47 0.97 0.85 -4.95
CA GLU A 47 1.08 -0.59 -4.64
C GLU A 47 2.44 -1.15 -5.11
N LEU A 48 2.89 -0.79 -6.32
CA LEU A 48 4.21 -1.20 -6.83
C LEU A 48 5.34 -0.70 -5.93
N GLU A 49 5.31 0.56 -5.49
CA GLU A 49 6.27 1.09 -4.52
C GLU A 49 6.25 0.34 -3.19
N HIS A 50 5.07 -0.02 -2.69
CA HIS A 50 4.93 -0.82 -1.48
C HIS A 50 5.58 -2.20 -1.66
N LEU A 51 5.29 -2.90 -2.76
CA LEU A 51 5.89 -4.19 -3.09
C LEU A 51 7.41 -4.11 -3.31
N LEU A 52 7.91 -3.02 -3.91
CA LEU A 52 9.35 -2.77 -4.04
C LEU A 52 10.01 -2.55 -2.68
N ARG A 53 9.36 -1.81 -1.78
CA ARG A 53 9.83 -1.55 -0.40
C ARG A 53 9.84 -2.83 0.45
N GLU A 54 8.85 -3.71 0.28
CA GLU A 54 8.82 -5.03 0.94
C GLU A 54 9.84 -6.02 0.36
N SER A 55 10.11 -5.95 -0.96
CA SER A 55 11.01 -6.88 -1.64
C SER A 55 12.47 -6.42 -1.73
N ALA A 56 12.75 -5.17 -1.37
CA ALA A 56 14.10 -4.64 -1.18
C ALA A 56 14.86 -5.53 -0.19
N ALA A 57 15.79 -6.33 -0.73
CA ALA A 57 16.44 -7.40 0.01
C ALA A 57 17.28 -6.87 1.17
N ILE A 58 17.11 -7.50 2.35
CA ILE A 58 17.89 -7.35 3.59
C ILE A 58 18.23 -5.88 3.93
N PRO A 59 17.50 -5.21 4.85
CA PRO A 59 17.82 -3.84 5.23
C PRO A 59 19.30 -3.75 5.61
N THR A 60 20.04 -2.91 4.89
CA THR A 60 21.47 -2.71 5.14
C THR A 60 21.62 -2.22 6.56
N GLN A 61 22.30 -3.02 7.40
CA GLN A 61 22.37 -2.75 8.83
C GLN A 61 22.96 -1.36 9.06
N MET A 62 22.16 -0.46 9.65
CA MET A 62 22.60 0.87 10.00
C MET A 62 23.87 0.76 10.88
N PRO A 63 24.99 1.41 10.51
CA PRO A 63 26.20 1.36 11.33
C PRO A 63 25.90 1.87 12.75
N SER A 64 26.38 1.16 13.78
CA SER A 64 26.10 1.50 15.18
C SER A 64 26.43 2.96 15.50
N ALA A 65 27.58 3.46 15.05
CA ALA A 65 27.99 4.85 15.21
C ALA A 65 27.06 5.89 14.55
N VAL A 66 26.16 5.49 13.64
CA VAL A 66 25.07 6.34 13.13
C VAL A 66 23.88 6.29 14.09
N ALA A 67 23.49 5.10 14.55
CA ALA A 67 22.43 4.91 15.55
C ALA A 67 22.73 5.67 16.84
N ASP A 68 23.94 5.51 17.41
CA ASP A 68 24.42 6.18 18.62
C ASP A 68 24.34 7.72 18.48
N ARG A 69 24.63 8.26 17.29
CA ARG A 69 24.50 9.70 16.99
C ARG A 69 23.05 10.15 16.90
N MET A 70 22.16 9.32 16.34
CA MET A 70 20.72 9.61 16.31
C MET A 70 20.13 9.58 17.72
N GLU A 71 20.43 8.55 18.52
CA GLU A 71 19.95 8.41 19.90
C GLU A 71 20.48 9.52 20.82
N SER A 72 21.76 9.87 20.72
CA SER A 72 22.34 10.97 21.50
C SER A 72 21.78 12.35 21.10
N ALA A 73 21.49 12.59 19.82
CA ALA A 73 20.79 13.80 19.36
C ALA A 73 19.33 13.84 19.87
N LEU A 74 18.60 12.72 19.78
CA LEU A 74 17.24 12.58 20.32
C LEU A 74 17.21 12.82 21.83
N ALA A 75 18.17 12.26 22.59
CA ALA A 75 18.29 12.45 24.03
C ALA A 75 18.68 13.90 24.41
N ALA A 76 19.49 14.58 23.59
CA ALA A 76 19.80 15.99 23.77
C ALA A 76 18.55 16.86 23.57
N GLU A 77 17.83 16.67 22.46
CA GLU A 77 16.60 17.40 22.15
C GLU A 77 15.49 17.14 23.19
N ALA A 78 15.36 15.90 23.68
CA ALA A 78 14.44 15.56 24.76
C ALA A 78 14.76 16.34 26.06
N ARG A 79 16.04 16.51 26.40
CA ARG A 79 16.46 17.34 27.55
C ARG A 79 16.16 18.82 27.31
N THR A 80 16.42 19.36 26.11
CA THR A 80 16.12 20.76 25.75
C THR A 80 14.62 21.07 25.82
N ARG A 81 13.77 20.12 25.42
CA ARG A 81 12.30 20.21 25.58
C ARG A 81 11.86 20.10 27.03
N ALA A 82 12.41 19.15 27.80
CA ALA A 82 12.10 18.98 29.22
C ALA A 82 12.54 20.19 30.08
N ALA A 83 13.64 20.85 29.71
CA ALA A 83 14.11 22.09 30.34
C ALA A 83 13.29 23.34 29.94
N GLY A 84 12.26 23.20 29.09
CA GLY A 84 11.44 24.32 28.61
C GLY A 84 12.16 25.29 27.67
N GLN A 85 13.37 24.97 27.23
CA GLN A 85 14.19 25.83 26.36
C GLN A 85 13.79 25.71 24.89
N ALA A 86 13.41 24.51 24.45
CA ALA A 86 12.72 24.30 23.18
C ALA A 86 11.22 24.56 23.40
N GLY A 87 10.81 25.82 23.21
CA GLY A 87 9.42 26.26 23.35
C GLY A 87 8.50 25.66 22.29
N VAL A 88 8.04 24.42 22.50
CA VAL A 88 7.01 23.79 21.67
C VAL A 88 5.69 24.52 21.90
N THR A 89 5.40 25.53 21.07
CA THR A 89 4.06 26.10 21.03
C THR A 89 3.09 25.01 20.61
N SER A 90 2.13 24.68 21.48
CA SER A 90 1.07 23.71 21.15
C SER A 90 0.44 24.05 19.80
N LEU A 91 0.15 23.02 19.00
CA LEU A 91 -0.56 23.17 17.73
C LEU A 91 -1.94 23.81 17.90
N SER A 92 -2.57 23.69 19.08
CA SER A 92 -3.75 24.49 19.42
C SER A 92 -3.41 25.97 19.47
N THR A 93 -2.45 26.39 20.31
CA THR A 93 -2.03 27.80 20.44
C THR A 93 -1.48 28.39 19.14
N ALA A 94 -0.87 27.58 18.27
CA ALA A 94 -0.47 27.98 16.93
C ALA A 94 -1.69 28.23 16.02
N ARG A 95 -2.67 27.32 16.01
CA ARG A 95 -3.95 27.49 15.30
C ARG A 95 -4.73 28.69 15.83
N ASP A 96 -4.85 28.84 17.15
CA ASP A 96 -5.56 29.97 17.79
C ASP A 96 -4.98 31.30 17.33
N ARG A 97 -3.64 31.44 17.28
CA ARG A 97 -2.99 32.65 16.75
C ARG A 97 -3.26 32.86 15.26
N ALA A 98 -3.22 31.82 14.43
CA ALA A 98 -3.52 31.92 13.01
C ALA A 98 -4.98 32.34 12.77
N ASP A 99 -5.91 31.74 13.51
CA ASP A 99 -7.34 32.07 13.52
C ASP A 99 -7.60 33.51 13.99
N HIS A 100 -6.91 33.96 15.04
CA HIS A 100 -6.99 35.34 15.53
C HIS A 100 -6.42 36.33 14.52
N ALA A 101 -5.31 36.02 13.85
CA ALA A 101 -4.75 36.84 12.77
C ALA A 101 -5.72 36.93 11.57
N ALA A 102 -6.25 35.81 11.11
CA ALA A 102 -7.22 35.76 10.01
C ALA A 102 -8.53 36.51 10.34
N ARG A 103 -8.97 36.51 11.60
CA ARG A 103 -10.13 37.29 12.07
C ARG A 103 -9.82 38.78 12.23
N ALA A 104 -8.59 39.16 12.56
CA ALA A 104 -8.17 40.56 12.60
C ALA A 104 -8.14 41.17 11.19
N ASP A 105 -7.59 40.45 10.23
CA ASP A 105 -7.47 40.93 8.84
C ASP A 105 -8.85 41.06 8.14
N ARG A 106 -9.75 40.10 8.35
CA ARG A 106 -11.14 40.21 7.83
C ARG A 106 -11.95 41.35 8.47
N ARG A 107 -11.54 41.91 9.61
CA ARG A 107 -12.20 43.06 10.27
C ARG A 107 -11.61 44.41 9.89
N SER A 108 -10.37 44.46 9.38
CA SER A 108 -9.74 45.72 8.93
C SER A 108 -10.27 46.17 7.55
N GLY A 109 -10.66 45.21 6.70
CA GLY A 109 -10.95 45.43 5.27
C GLY A 109 -12.24 46.17 4.89
N TRP A 110 -13.09 46.62 5.83
CA TRP A 110 -14.39 47.22 5.46
C TRP A 110 -14.61 48.70 5.80
N LEU A 111 -13.86 49.30 6.73
CA LEU A 111 -14.09 50.70 7.14
C LEU A 111 -12.82 51.44 7.62
N ARG A 112 -11.92 51.85 6.73
CA ARG A 112 -11.19 53.16 6.82
C ARG A 112 -10.63 53.63 5.47
N PRO A 113 -11.02 54.82 4.98
CA PRO A 113 -10.24 55.54 3.97
C PRO A 113 -8.99 56.20 4.60
N SER A 114 -7.95 56.33 3.77
CA SER A 114 -6.68 57.04 3.96
C SER A 114 -6.60 58.15 5.03
N ARG A 115 -5.61 58.05 5.94
CA ARG A 115 -4.78 59.20 6.39
C ARG A 115 -3.33 58.77 6.63
N LEU A 116 -2.41 59.61 6.13
CA LEU A 116 -0.96 59.50 6.24
C LEU A 116 -0.44 59.91 7.64
N LEU A 117 0.79 59.48 7.95
CA LEU A 117 1.81 59.96 8.93
C LEU A 117 2.48 58.71 9.57
N ALA A 118 3.65 58.23 9.14
CA ALA A 118 5.00 58.83 9.13
C ALA A 118 5.65 58.94 10.54
N VAL A 119 6.75 58.19 10.72
CA VAL A 119 7.90 58.24 11.68
C VAL A 119 8.34 56.75 11.86
N ALA A 120 9.40 56.20 11.27
CA ALA A 120 10.81 56.58 11.07
C ALA A 120 11.77 56.10 12.19
N ALA A 121 12.33 54.89 12.02
CA ALA A 121 13.62 54.35 12.50
C ALA A 121 13.56 52.80 12.40
N GLY A 122 14.56 52.04 11.93
CA GLY A 122 15.85 52.36 11.31
C GLY A 122 16.75 51.11 11.27
N VAL A 123 17.67 51.00 10.30
CA VAL A 123 18.69 49.91 10.14
C VAL A 123 18.09 48.55 9.70
N ALA A 124 18.07 48.17 8.41
CA ALA A 124 19.18 47.74 7.53
C ALA A 124 19.83 46.40 7.99
N VAL A 125 19.81 45.31 7.23
CA VAL A 125 20.81 44.87 6.22
C VAL A 125 20.35 43.44 5.82
N LEU A 126 20.45 42.90 4.60
CA LEU A 126 21.08 43.28 3.31
C LEU A 126 20.10 42.92 2.15
N ALA A 127 20.55 42.93 0.90
CA ALA A 127 19.86 42.34 -0.26
C ALA A 127 20.87 41.65 -1.21
N ALA A 128 20.55 40.43 -1.64
CA ALA A 128 21.07 39.73 -2.83
C ALA A 128 20.09 38.55 -3.06
N GLY A 129 19.56 38.27 -4.25
CA GLY A 129 20.21 38.31 -5.55
C GLY A 129 20.78 36.90 -5.83
N ALA A 130 20.33 36.13 -6.81
CA ALA A 130 19.60 36.50 -8.04
C ALA A 130 18.60 35.42 -8.48
N GLY A 131 17.55 35.86 -9.17
CA GLY A 131 16.87 35.00 -10.16
C GLY A 131 17.63 35.04 -11.49
N VAL A 132 17.61 33.94 -12.24
CA VAL A 132 18.04 33.91 -13.64
C VAL A 132 16.80 33.73 -14.50
N ALA A 133 16.34 34.83 -15.10
CA ALA A 133 15.29 34.79 -16.10
C ALA A 133 15.91 34.62 -17.50
N GLY A 134 15.41 33.63 -18.22
CA GLY A 134 15.29 33.53 -19.69
C GLY A 134 16.37 34.11 -20.61
N ASN A 135 17.03 33.22 -21.36
CA ASN A 135 17.48 33.38 -22.75
C ASN A 135 18.07 32.02 -23.19
N LEU A 136 18.07 31.58 -24.46
CA LEU A 136 17.72 32.25 -25.72
C LEU A 136 17.20 31.19 -26.72
N LEU A 137 16.46 31.62 -27.75
CA LEU A 137 16.03 30.77 -28.86
C LEU A 137 17.19 30.34 -29.79
N ASP A 138 16.91 29.30 -30.58
CA ASP A 138 17.53 28.96 -31.87
C ASP A 138 18.95 28.36 -31.87
N LYS A 139 19.02 27.04 -32.08
CA LYS A 139 19.70 26.53 -33.29
C LYS A 139 19.28 25.12 -33.70
N ARG A 140 18.93 25.02 -34.98
CA ARG A 140 18.85 23.80 -35.79
C ARG A 140 20.02 22.83 -35.50
N ASN A 141 19.70 21.55 -35.47
CA ASN A 141 20.55 20.52 -36.06
C ASN A 141 19.65 19.50 -36.75
N ASP A 142 19.54 19.63 -38.07
CA ASP A 142 19.16 18.55 -38.95
C ASP A 142 20.14 17.39 -38.77
N VAL A 143 19.72 16.29 -38.14
CA VAL A 143 20.46 15.02 -38.21
C VAL A 143 19.92 14.26 -39.42
N GLN A 144 20.79 14.16 -40.42
CA GLN A 144 20.49 13.55 -41.72
C GLN A 144 20.05 12.09 -41.60
N VAL A 145 19.06 11.75 -42.42
CA VAL A 145 18.67 10.38 -42.75
C VAL A 145 19.87 9.62 -43.32
N ALA A 146 20.27 8.54 -42.64
CA ALA A 146 20.68 7.30 -43.30
C ALA A 146 19.51 6.33 -43.14
N GLY A 147 18.86 5.83 -44.19
CA GLY A 147 19.46 5.41 -45.45
C GLY A 147 19.54 3.88 -45.56
N GLY A 148 18.72 3.14 -44.79
CA GLY A 148 18.65 1.68 -44.78
C GLY A 148 17.45 1.13 -45.55
N SER A 149 17.51 1.17 -46.89
CA SER A 149 16.49 0.52 -47.73
C SER A 149 16.63 -1.00 -47.66
N HIS A 150 15.73 -1.66 -46.93
CA HIS A 150 15.63 -3.12 -46.92
C HIS A 150 14.22 -3.56 -47.35
N SER A 151 14.18 -4.39 -48.39
CA SER A 151 13.00 -4.65 -49.21
C SER A 151 11.80 -5.22 -48.45
N THR A 152 10.62 -4.63 -48.69
CA THR A 152 9.34 -5.31 -48.49
C THR A 152 9.21 -6.48 -49.46
N ALA A 153 9.53 -7.69 -48.99
CA ALA A 153 9.10 -8.93 -49.64
C ALA A 153 7.76 -9.37 -49.01
N PRO A 154 6.70 -9.65 -49.80
CA PRO A 154 5.43 -10.11 -49.25
C PRO A 154 5.58 -11.54 -48.72
N ARG A 155 5.57 -11.71 -47.39
CA ARG A 155 5.46 -13.04 -46.78
C ARG A 155 4.02 -13.52 -46.85
N THR A 156 3.82 -14.61 -47.60
CA THR A 156 2.59 -15.41 -47.58
C THR A 156 2.32 -15.95 -46.17
N PRO A 157 1.06 -15.95 -45.70
CA PRO A 157 0.71 -16.54 -44.42
C PRO A 157 0.68 -18.07 -44.54
N SER A 158 1.65 -18.76 -43.92
CA SER A 158 1.58 -20.21 -43.70
C SER A 158 0.57 -20.52 -42.59
N PRO A 159 -0.46 -21.35 -42.84
CA PRO A 159 -1.39 -21.78 -41.80
C PRO A 159 -0.75 -22.89 -40.94
N SER A 160 -0.04 -22.49 -39.87
CA SER A 160 0.41 -23.43 -38.85
C SER A 160 -0.74 -23.84 -37.94
N THR A 161 -1.36 -24.99 -38.23
CA THR A 161 -2.27 -25.72 -37.35
C THR A 161 -1.54 -26.31 -36.14
N ALA A 162 -1.15 -25.44 -35.21
CA ALA A 162 -0.67 -25.86 -33.89
C ALA A 162 -1.88 -26.22 -33.00
N SER A 163 -2.06 -27.50 -32.70
CA SER A 163 -3.06 -27.97 -31.73
C SER A 163 -2.86 -27.27 -30.38
N PRO A 164 -3.91 -26.69 -29.77
CA PRO A 164 -3.78 -26.08 -28.45
C PRO A 164 -3.56 -27.18 -27.41
N SER A 165 -2.35 -27.26 -26.85
CA SER A 165 -2.12 -28.05 -25.64
C SER A 165 -3.06 -27.57 -24.54
N PRO A 166 -3.76 -28.48 -23.82
CA PRO A 166 -4.65 -28.08 -22.74
C PRO A 166 -3.84 -27.39 -21.64
N ARG A 167 -4.05 -26.09 -21.45
CA ARG A 167 -3.48 -25.37 -20.31
C ARG A 167 -4.05 -25.99 -19.03
N PRO A 168 -3.21 -26.39 -18.05
CA PRO A 168 -3.72 -26.88 -16.77
C PRO A 168 -4.54 -25.77 -16.10
N LEU A 169 -5.84 -26.03 -15.93
CA LEU A 169 -6.76 -25.13 -15.26
C LEU A 169 -6.38 -25.06 -13.78
N ARG A 170 -5.76 -23.96 -13.34
CA ARG A 170 -5.47 -23.73 -11.91
C ARG A 170 -6.81 -23.73 -11.13
N PRO A 171 -6.98 -24.56 -10.10
CA PRO A 171 -8.21 -24.56 -9.30
C PRO A 171 -8.38 -23.19 -8.64
N ARG A 172 -9.55 -22.57 -8.83
CA ARG A 172 -9.84 -21.21 -8.33
C ARG A 172 -10.25 -21.16 -6.85
N SER A 173 -10.54 -22.31 -6.25
CA SER A 173 -10.93 -22.50 -4.86
C SER A 173 -10.44 -23.86 -4.37
N TYR A 174 -9.85 -23.90 -3.19
CA TYR A 174 -9.58 -25.14 -2.46
C TYR A 174 -10.68 -25.29 -1.42
N ALA A 175 -11.38 -26.43 -1.40
CA ALA A 175 -12.47 -26.68 -0.46
C ALA A 175 -12.06 -27.78 0.52
N PHE A 176 -11.94 -27.44 1.79
CA PHE A 176 -11.42 -28.29 2.85
C PHE A 176 -12.52 -29.15 3.46
N THR A 177 -12.96 -30.17 2.70
CA THR A 177 -14.01 -31.08 3.17
C THR A 177 -13.58 -31.93 4.37
N ALA A 178 -13.92 -31.45 5.57
CA ALA A 178 -14.20 -32.17 6.82
C ALA A 178 -13.13 -33.08 7.45
N LYS A 179 -12.05 -33.46 6.75
CA LYS A 179 -10.99 -34.33 7.31
C LYS A 179 -10.05 -33.63 8.31
N ALA A 180 -10.01 -32.29 8.31
CA ALA A 180 -9.24 -31.50 9.27
C ALA A 180 -9.98 -31.28 10.60
N ALA A 181 -11.28 -31.60 10.66
CA ALA A 181 -12.09 -31.43 11.86
C ALA A 181 -11.62 -32.39 12.96
N GLY A 182 -10.88 -31.85 13.94
CA GLY A 182 -10.26 -32.61 15.01
C GLY A 182 -8.76 -32.92 14.82
N THR A 183 -8.12 -32.43 13.75
CA THR A 183 -6.66 -32.37 13.70
C THR A 183 -6.16 -31.43 14.80
N ASP A 184 -5.16 -31.87 15.57
CA ASP A 184 -4.47 -31.05 16.56
C ASP A 184 -3.12 -30.63 15.99
N PHE A 185 -3.01 -29.35 15.63
CA PHE A 185 -1.83 -28.79 15.00
C PHE A 185 -0.79 -28.36 16.04
N SER A 186 0.49 -28.54 15.72
CA SER A 186 1.61 -28.13 16.57
C SER A 186 2.17 -26.77 16.14
N ALA A 187 2.66 -25.97 17.10
CA ALA A 187 3.32 -24.70 16.79
C ALA A 187 4.60 -24.86 15.95
N ALA A 188 5.27 -26.01 16.04
CA ALA A 188 6.49 -26.31 15.28
C ALA A 188 6.18 -26.75 13.84
N GLY A 189 5.06 -27.45 13.62
CA GLY A 189 4.69 -28.04 12.34
C GLY A 189 3.56 -27.34 11.58
N PHE A 190 2.89 -26.34 12.16
CA PHE A 190 1.63 -25.76 11.68
C PHE A 190 1.54 -25.56 10.16
N GLY A 191 2.50 -24.84 9.56
CA GLY A 191 2.49 -24.57 8.12
C GLY A 191 2.58 -25.83 7.24
N SER A 192 3.43 -26.78 7.63
CA SER A 192 3.58 -28.07 6.93
C SER A 192 2.43 -29.06 7.20
N GLU A 193 1.88 -29.07 8.41
CA GLU A 193 0.74 -29.91 8.79
C GLU A 193 -0.53 -29.44 8.08
N VAL A 194 -0.78 -28.13 8.06
CA VAL A 194 -1.86 -27.53 7.26
C VAL A 194 -1.61 -27.77 5.77
N GLY A 195 -0.36 -27.65 5.30
CA GLY A 195 0.05 -28.01 3.92
C GLY A 195 -0.35 -29.43 3.52
N ALA A 196 -0.01 -30.43 4.34
CA ALA A 196 -0.38 -31.83 4.11
C ALA A 196 -1.91 -32.03 4.10
N VAL A 197 -2.65 -31.28 4.93
CA VAL A 197 -4.12 -31.26 4.93
C VAL A 197 -4.68 -30.61 3.65
N VAL A 198 -4.03 -29.56 3.10
CA VAL A 198 -4.37 -28.98 1.79
C VAL A 198 -4.18 -30.00 0.68
N GLU A 199 -3.00 -30.63 0.61
CA GLU A 199 -2.65 -31.57 -0.46
C GLU A 199 -3.52 -32.85 -0.42
N ALA A 200 -3.92 -33.29 0.78
CA ALA A 200 -4.83 -34.43 0.95
C ALA A 200 -6.31 -34.11 0.63
N ALA A 201 -6.69 -32.84 0.54
CA ALA A 201 -8.03 -32.42 0.14
C ALA A 201 -8.15 -32.43 -1.38
N ALA A 202 -8.83 -33.44 -1.94
CA ALA A 202 -9.08 -33.53 -3.38
C ALA A 202 -9.75 -32.22 -3.88
N PRO A 203 -9.26 -31.60 -4.97
CA PRO A 203 -9.77 -30.32 -5.44
C PRO A 203 -11.22 -30.46 -5.90
N LYS A 204 -12.14 -30.01 -5.05
CA LYS A 204 -13.57 -29.97 -5.37
C LYS A 204 -13.83 -28.81 -6.33
N ALA A 205 -14.68 -29.03 -7.33
CA ALA A 205 -15.11 -27.96 -8.22
C ALA A 205 -15.70 -26.78 -7.42
N PRO A 206 -15.54 -25.53 -7.85
CA PRO A 206 -16.04 -24.34 -7.15
C PRO A 206 -17.57 -24.38 -7.03
N GLY A 207 -18.05 -24.92 -5.91
CA GLY A 207 -19.42 -24.79 -5.43
C GLY A 207 -19.56 -23.59 -4.50
N LYS A 208 -20.78 -23.32 -4.03
CA LYS A 208 -21.00 -22.33 -2.95
C LYS A 208 -20.09 -22.65 -1.76
N PRO A 209 -19.55 -21.63 -1.06
CA PRO A 209 -18.73 -21.86 0.12
C PRO A 209 -19.48 -22.74 1.11
N ILE A 210 -18.89 -23.89 1.44
CA ILE A 210 -19.44 -24.83 2.41
C ILE A 210 -18.99 -24.31 3.77
N GLY A 211 -19.74 -23.37 4.33
CA GLY A 211 -19.62 -23.02 5.74
C GLY A 211 -19.71 -24.30 6.60
N PRO A 212 -19.09 -24.34 7.78
CA PRO A 212 -18.94 -25.55 8.58
C PRO A 212 -20.30 -26.21 8.80
N GLN A 213 -20.51 -27.37 8.16
CA GLN A 213 -21.75 -28.15 8.32
C GLN A 213 -21.76 -28.77 9.71
N SER A 214 -22.24 -28.00 10.69
CA SER A 214 -22.69 -28.52 11.97
C SER A 214 -23.83 -29.49 11.71
N ASN A 215 -23.53 -30.79 11.80
CA ASN A 215 -24.55 -31.83 11.75
C ASN A 215 -25.47 -31.84 12.99
N ASN A 216 -25.19 -30.97 13.99
CA ASN A 216 -25.88 -30.90 15.28
C ASN A 216 -26.27 -29.45 15.62
N GLY A 217 -27.36 -28.97 15.05
CA GLY A 217 -27.96 -27.68 15.42
C GLY A 217 -27.23 -26.45 14.88
N ILE A 218 -27.92 -25.31 14.98
CA ILE A 218 -27.54 -24.02 14.38
C ILE A 218 -26.41 -23.39 15.21
N ALA A 219 -25.18 -23.83 14.99
CA ALA A 219 -24.00 -23.07 15.37
C ALA A 219 -23.96 -21.78 14.53
N PRO A 220 -23.71 -20.59 15.11
CA PRO A 220 -23.54 -19.38 14.33
C PRO A 220 -22.34 -19.52 13.39
N ASP A 221 -22.50 -19.03 12.16
CA ASP A 221 -21.39 -18.99 11.19
C ASP A 221 -20.23 -18.16 11.78
N PRO A 222 -19.04 -18.74 11.98
CA PRO A 222 -17.92 -18.01 12.55
C PRO A 222 -17.28 -17.03 11.57
N SER A 223 -17.61 -17.07 10.28
CA SER A 223 -16.97 -16.27 9.22
C SER A 223 -16.89 -14.77 9.56
N PRO A 224 -17.93 -14.09 10.09
CA PRO A 224 -17.83 -12.66 10.44
C PRO A 224 -16.89 -12.37 11.61
N CYS A 225 -16.71 -13.32 12.54
CA CYS A 225 -15.73 -13.21 13.62
C CYS A 225 -14.30 -13.42 13.08
N VAL A 226 -14.12 -14.46 12.27
CA VAL A 226 -12.82 -14.79 11.66
C VAL A 226 -12.34 -13.65 10.78
N SER A 227 -13.17 -13.09 9.89
CA SER A 227 -12.78 -11.94 9.06
C SER A 227 -12.31 -10.75 9.90
N ARG A 228 -13.09 -10.36 10.93
CA ARG A 228 -12.70 -9.25 11.82
C ARG A 228 -11.34 -9.47 12.49
N VAL A 229 -11.13 -10.66 13.06
CA VAL A 229 -9.86 -11.00 13.73
C VAL A 229 -8.68 -11.00 12.76
N LEU A 230 -8.90 -11.34 11.49
CA LEU A 230 -7.88 -11.30 10.45
C LEU A 230 -7.61 -9.86 9.96
N ASP A 231 -8.64 -9.03 9.86
CA ASP A 231 -8.52 -7.60 9.54
C ASP A 231 -7.75 -6.87 10.67
N ASP A 232 -8.14 -7.09 11.94
CA ASP A 232 -7.46 -6.56 13.13
C ASP A 232 -6.00 -7.03 13.24
N ALA A 233 -5.69 -8.23 12.75
CA ALA A 233 -4.32 -8.78 12.69
C ALA A 233 -3.52 -8.34 11.46
N GLY A 234 -4.08 -7.49 10.58
CA GLY A 234 -3.43 -7.05 9.35
C GLY A 234 -3.12 -8.19 8.36
N ALA A 235 -3.96 -9.24 8.35
CA ALA A 235 -3.64 -10.50 7.70
C ALA A 235 -3.55 -10.42 6.16
N GLY A 236 -4.36 -9.53 5.56
CA GLY A 236 -4.35 -9.14 4.14
C GLY A 236 -4.77 -10.22 3.12
N GLY A 237 -5.57 -9.85 2.13
CA GLY A 237 -5.88 -10.70 0.97
C GLY A 237 -7.24 -11.41 1.01
N THR A 238 -7.39 -12.51 0.26
CA THR A 238 -8.67 -13.21 0.10
C THR A 238 -8.77 -14.42 1.02
N LEU A 239 -9.74 -14.45 1.94
CA LEU A 239 -10.12 -15.66 2.67
C LEU A 239 -10.56 -16.75 1.67
N LEU A 240 -9.88 -17.89 1.69
CA LEU A 240 -10.15 -19.05 0.83
C LEU A 240 -11.12 -20.03 1.49
N ASP A 241 -10.85 -20.38 2.74
CA ASP A 241 -11.63 -21.35 3.52
C ASP A 241 -11.37 -21.20 5.03
N THR A 242 -12.25 -21.78 5.85
CA THR A 242 -12.13 -21.83 7.32
C THR A 242 -12.54 -23.21 7.84
N VAL A 243 -11.74 -23.81 8.73
CA VAL A 243 -12.06 -25.12 9.32
C VAL A 243 -11.80 -25.16 10.83
N GLY A 244 -12.71 -25.77 11.58
CA GLY A 244 -12.52 -26.00 13.01
C GLY A 244 -11.46 -27.09 13.26
N ALA A 245 -10.52 -26.83 14.16
CA ALA A 245 -9.41 -27.72 14.49
C ALA A 245 -8.99 -27.56 15.96
N ARG A 246 -7.86 -28.15 16.35
CA ARG A 246 -7.16 -27.83 17.60
C ARG A 246 -5.75 -27.31 17.29
N PHE A 247 -5.21 -26.51 18.20
CA PHE A 247 -3.83 -26.05 18.18
C PHE A 247 -3.27 -26.17 19.61
N GLY A 248 -2.34 -27.10 19.82
CA GLY A 248 -1.86 -27.47 21.15
C GLY A 248 -3.00 -27.92 22.10
N GLY A 249 -3.98 -28.66 21.58
CA GLY A 249 -5.15 -29.13 22.31
C GLY A 249 -6.29 -28.10 22.46
N VAL A 250 -6.03 -26.80 22.24
CA VAL A 250 -7.02 -25.72 22.33
C VAL A 250 -7.87 -25.67 21.05
N PRO A 251 -9.21 -25.60 21.13
CA PRO A 251 -10.06 -25.46 19.93
C PRO A 251 -9.81 -24.12 19.22
N VAL A 252 -9.57 -24.18 17.91
CA VAL A 252 -9.32 -23.03 17.04
C VAL A 252 -10.08 -23.16 15.73
N ILE A 253 -10.20 -22.05 15.00
CA ILE A 253 -10.58 -22.05 13.59
C ILE A 253 -9.32 -21.75 12.79
N VAL A 254 -8.93 -22.66 11.90
CA VAL A 254 -7.85 -22.43 10.94
C VAL A 254 -8.45 -21.75 9.72
N ALA A 255 -8.06 -20.50 9.51
CA ALA A 255 -8.41 -19.72 8.33
C ALA A 255 -7.25 -19.76 7.33
N LEU A 256 -7.59 -19.96 6.05
CA LEU A 256 -6.64 -19.98 4.95
C LEU A 256 -6.84 -18.74 4.09
N ILE A 257 -5.79 -17.93 3.95
CA ILE A 257 -5.83 -16.70 3.17
C ILE A 257 -4.86 -16.80 2.01
N ARG A 258 -5.33 -16.44 0.82
CA ARG A 258 -4.47 -16.13 -0.31
C ARG A 258 -4.03 -14.68 -0.15
N THR A 259 -2.80 -14.47 0.30
CA THR A 259 -2.17 -13.16 0.19
C THR A 259 -1.83 -12.92 -1.27
N SER A 260 -1.67 -11.67 -1.68
CA SER A 260 -0.92 -11.35 -2.90
C SER A 260 0.42 -12.09 -2.84
N GLY A 261 0.77 -12.74 -3.95
CA GLY A 261 2.15 -13.16 -4.13
C GLY A 261 2.98 -11.91 -4.25
N GLY A 262 4.01 -11.73 -3.42
CA GLY A 262 5.04 -10.70 -3.64
C GLY A 262 5.77 -10.95 -4.98
N SER A 263 6.96 -10.39 -5.16
CA SER A 263 7.66 -10.27 -6.46
C SER A 263 7.85 -11.54 -7.32
N SER A 264 7.54 -12.74 -6.81
CA SER A 264 7.45 -13.98 -7.61
C SER A 264 6.15 -14.14 -8.42
N GLY A 265 5.12 -13.31 -8.17
CA GLY A 265 3.79 -13.40 -8.81
C GLY A 265 3.00 -14.68 -8.51
N GLN A 266 3.55 -15.60 -7.70
CA GLN A 266 2.86 -16.83 -7.29
C GLN A 266 2.06 -16.55 -6.01
N PRO A 267 0.74 -16.78 -6.00
CA PRO A 267 -0.09 -16.53 -4.83
C PRO A 267 0.42 -17.34 -3.64
N LYS A 268 0.77 -16.67 -2.55
CA LYS A 268 1.14 -17.33 -1.30
C LYS A 268 -0.14 -17.65 -0.52
N VAL A 269 -0.19 -18.86 0.05
CA VAL A 269 -1.23 -19.22 1.01
C VAL A 269 -0.65 -19.11 2.41
N ARG A 270 -1.38 -18.44 3.31
CA ARG A 270 -1.01 -18.30 4.72
C ARG A 270 -2.15 -18.84 5.58
N ALA A 271 -1.81 -19.65 6.56
CA ALA A 271 -2.74 -20.20 7.54
C ALA A 271 -2.68 -19.35 8.81
N TYR A 272 -3.84 -19.16 9.44
CA TYR A 272 -4.01 -18.47 10.71
C TYR A 272 -4.86 -19.34 11.63
N ALA A 273 -4.35 -19.66 12.82
CA ALA A 273 -5.14 -20.28 13.87
C ALA A 273 -5.79 -19.17 14.71
N VAL A 274 -7.11 -19.10 14.68
CA VAL A 274 -7.93 -18.13 15.42
C VAL A 274 -8.60 -18.83 16.59
N ALA A 275 -8.29 -18.39 17.82
CA ALA A 275 -8.96 -18.87 19.02
C ALA A 275 -10.14 -17.96 19.38
N GLY A 276 -11.09 -18.46 20.18
CA GLY A 276 -12.10 -17.64 20.85
C GLY A 276 -13.33 -17.22 20.05
N CYS A 277 -13.38 -17.39 18.72
CA CYS A 277 -14.61 -17.09 17.96
C CYS A 277 -15.79 -17.97 18.43
N PRO A 278 -17.01 -17.43 18.58
CA PRO A 278 -17.47 -16.09 18.19
C PRO A 278 -17.42 -15.01 19.30
N SER A 279 -16.64 -15.19 20.37
CA SER A 279 -16.56 -14.22 21.48
C SER A 279 -15.70 -12.99 21.16
N GLU A 280 -15.85 -11.92 21.95
CA GLU A 280 -15.05 -10.68 21.82
C GLU A 280 -13.56 -10.87 22.12
N GLY A 281 -13.18 -11.94 22.84
CA GLY A 281 -11.78 -12.29 23.11
C GLY A 281 -11.08 -13.05 21.98
N ALA A 282 -11.67 -13.09 20.78
CA ALA A 282 -11.11 -13.83 19.66
C ALA A 282 -9.84 -13.16 19.12
N HIS A 283 -8.81 -13.96 18.84
CA HIS A 283 -7.50 -13.48 18.39
C HIS A 283 -6.74 -14.55 17.61
N VAL A 284 -5.76 -14.14 16.80
CA VAL A 284 -4.80 -15.03 16.15
C VAL A 284 -3.84 -15.57 17.20
N VAL A 285 -3.84 -16.88 17.43
CA VAL A 285 -2.87 -17.55 18.33
C VAL A 285 -1.62 -18.01 17.59
N HIS A 286 -1.71 -18.24 16.27
CA HIS A 286 -0.57 -18.63 15.46
C HIS A 286 -0.80 -18.34 13.97
N SER A 287 0.27 -18.17 13.19
CA SER A 287 0.18 -18.12 11.73
C SER A 287 1.44 -18.67 11.07
N ALA A 288 1.31 -19.30 9.92
CA ALA A 288 2.45 -19.76 9.11
C ALA A 288 2.14 -19.70 7.62
N GLN A 289 3.18 -19.53 6.80
CA GLN A 289 3.06 -19.73 5.36
C GLN A 289 2.85 -21.21 5.07
N VAL A 290 1.89 -21.52 4.20
CA VAL A 290 1.59 -22.89 3.76
C VAL A 290 2.35 -23.15 2.45
N PRO A 291 3.18 -24.20 2.37
CA PRO A 291 3.76 -24.62 1.11
C PRO A 291 2.66 -25.26 0.26
N VAL A 292 2.24 -24.55 -0.79
CA VAL A 292 1.42 -25.10 -1.87
C VAL A 292 2.33 -25.53 -3.03
N ARG A 293 2.20 -26.78 -3.46
CA ARG A 293 2.94 -27.37 -4.58
C ARG A 293 2.14 -27.30 -5.90
#